data_AF-A0A9P6TFI8-F1
#
_entry.id   AF-A0A9P6TFI8-F1
#
_cell.length_a   1.000
_cell.length_b   1.000
_cell.length_c   1.000
_cell.angle_alpha   90.00
_cell.angle_beta   90.00
_cell.angle_gamma   90.00
#
_symmetry.space_group_name_H-M   'P 1'
#
loop_
_entity.id
_entity.type
_entity.pdbx_description
1 polymer ?
#
loop_
_entity_poly.entity_id
_entity_poly.type
_entity_poly.pdbx_seq_one_letter_code
_entity_poly.pdbx_strand_id
1 'polypeptide(L)' 'NDDDQREVLQSCFCAKYNVDARDLQIESVLSLMRQRDTFLLASTGYGKSRTPELYLLMYPKGSRAIVLVLNPLDALGD' A
#
# COMPACT_ATOMS: atom_id res chain seq x y z
N ASN A 1 -16.92 7.01 -3.29
CA ASN A 1 -16.71 6.65 -4.71
C ASN A 1 -15.27 6.15 -4.87
N ASP A 2 -14.95 5.40 -5.93
CA ASP A 2 -13.58 4.92 -6.18
C ASP A 2 -12.57 6.08 -6.30
N ASP A 3 -13.00 7.19 -6.90
CA ASP A 3 -12.17 8.40 -7.05
C ASP A 3 -11.83 9.03 -5.69
N ASP A 4 -12.80 9.12 -4.77
CA ASP A 4 -12.56 9.65 -3.42
C ASP A 4 -11.56 8.76 -2.66
N GLN A 5 -11.65 7.43 -2.83
CA GLN A 5 -10.72 6.50 -2.19
C GLN A 5 -9.31 6.64 -2.74
N ARG A 6 -9.17 6.87 -4.06
CA ARG A 6 -7.88 7.15 -4.70
C ARG A 6 -7.25 8.45 -4.16
N GLU A 7 -8.03 9.51 -4.03
CA GLU A 7 -7.54 10.78 -3.50
C GLU A 7 -7.06 10.65 -2.05
N VAL A 8 -7.82 9.94 -1.20
CA VAL A 8 -7.40 9.66 0.18
C VAL A 8 -6.12 8.84 0.22
N LEU A 9 -6.03 7.78 -0.59
CA LEU A 9 -4.82 6.95 -0.69
C LEU A 9 -3.61 7.77 -1.11
N GLN A 10 -3.79 8.64 -2.10
CA GLN A 10 -2.75 9.54 -2.59
C GLN A 10 -2.27 10.49 -1.48
N SER A 11 -3.21 11.13 -0.80
CA SER A 11 -2.93 12.07 0.29
C SER A 11 -2.19 11.39 1.45
N CYS A 12 -2.66 10.22 1.89
CA CYS A 12 -2.03 9.45 2.95
C CYS A 12 -0.60 9.01 2.58
N PHE A 13 -0.38 8.59 1.33
CA PHE A 13 0.93 8.16 0.87
C PHE A 13 1.91 9.33 0.77
N CYS A 14 1.47 10.45 0.18
CA CYS A 14 2.28 11.66 0.06
C CYS A 14 2.65 12.22 1.45
N ALA A 15 1.71 12.24 2.40
CA ALA A 15 1.98 12.66 3.77
C ALA A 15 3.04 11.80 4.48
N LYS A 16 3.16 10.51 4.14
CA LYS A 16 4.12 9.60 4.77
C LYS A 16 5.48 9.58 4.07
N TYR A 17 5.52 9.61 2.74
CA TYR A 17 6.75 9.41 1.96
C TYR A 17 7.23 10.65 1.22
N ASN A 18 6.52 11.78 1.30
CA ASN A 18 6.79 13.02 0.56
C ASN A 18 6.91 12.83 -0.97
N VAL A 19 6.25 11.80 -1.49
CA VAL A 19 6.17 11.50 -2.93
C VAL A 19 4.80 10.93 -3.25
N ASP A 20 4.41 11.05 -4.51
CA ASP A 20 3.14 10.52 -4.99
C ASP A 20 3.12 8.98 -5.07
N ALA A 21 1.99 8.38 -4.70
CA ALA A 21 1.77 6.97 -4.94
C ALA A 21 1.65 6.71 -6.44
N ARG A 22 2.15 5.56 -6.89
CA ARG A 22 2.00 5.15 -8.28
C ARG A 22 0.67 4.44 -8.47
N ASP A 23 0.10 4.55 -9.66
CA ASP A 23 -1.21 3.97 -9.98
C ASP A 23 -1.36 2.49 -9.59
N LEU A 24 -0.36 1.64 -9.90
CA LEU A 24 -0.46 0.21 -9.56
C LEU A 24 -0.44 -0.03 -8.03
N GLN A 25 0.16 0.86 -7.24
CA GLN A 25 0.11 0.75 -5.78
C GLN A 25 -1.31 1.05 -5.29
N ILE A 26 -1.93 2.11 -5.79
CA ILE A 26 -3.29 2.52 -5.45
C ILE A 26 -4.29 1.44 -5.87
N GLU A 27 -4.22 0.96 -7.11
CA GLU A 27 -5.10 -0.09 -7.62
C GLU A 27 -4.97 -1.39 -6.83
N SER A 28 -3.74 -1.75 -6.45
CA SER A 28 -3.51 -2.93 -5.60
C SER A 28 -4.17 -2.77 -4.24
N VAL A 29 -4.02 -1.60 -3.60
CA VAL A 29 -4.65 -1.32 -2.30
C VAL A 29 -6.17 -1.30 -2.40
N LEU A 30 -6.75 -0.70 -3.43
CA LEU A 30 -8.20 -0.72 -3.65
C LEU A 30 -8.72 -2.15 -3.83
N SER A 31 -8.00 -2.99 -4.55
CA SER A 31 -8.34 -4.41 -4.71
C SER A 31 -8.29 -5.17 -3.38
N LEU A 32 -7.27 -4.94 -2.56
CA LEU A 32 -7.14 -5.52 -1.22
C LEU A 32 -8.22 -5.01 -0.25
N MET A 33 -8.61 -3.73 -0.32
CA MET A 33 -9.72 -3.17 0.47
C MET A 33 -11.06 -3.82 0.13
N ARG A 34 -11.20 -4.29 -1.11
CA ARG A 34 -12.34 -5.08 -1.59
C ARG A 34 -12.19 -6.58 -1.31
N GLN A 35 -11.22 -6.97 -0.47
CA GLN A 35 -10.97 -8.35 -0.04
C GLN A 35 -10.66 -9.29 -1.20
N ARG A 36 -10.02 -8.78 -2.26
CA ARG A 36 -9.60 -9.59 -3.42
C ARG A 36 -8.13 -9.96 -3.33
N ASP A 37 -7.85 -11.22 -3.62
CA ASP A 37 -6.49 -11.67 -3.89
C ASP A 37 -5.91 -10.88 -5.07
N THR A 38 -4.70 -10.36 -4.90
CA THR A 38 -4.13 -9.37 -5.82
C THR A 38 -2.68 -9.73 -6.12
N PHE A 39 -2.36 -9.92 -7.41
CA PHE A 39 -1.00 -10.15 -7.88
C PHE A 39 -0.44 -8.86 -8.50
N LEU A 40 0.59 -8.28 -7.88
CA LEU A 40 1.28 -7.10 -8.39
C LEU A 40 2.56 -7.49 -9.12
N LEU A 41 2.54 -7.44 -10.45
CA LEU A 41 3.74 -7.58 -11.27
C LEU A 41 4.34 -6.20 -11.56
N ALA A 42 5.50 -5.92 -10.99
CA ALA A 42 6.22 -4.67 -11.24
C ALA A 42 7.74 -4.88 -11.17
N SER A 43 8.49 -4.05 -11.91
CA SER A 43 9.94 -4.09 -11.95
C SER A 43 10.60 -3.83 -10.57
N THR A 44 11.88 -4.17 -10.45
CA THR A 44 12.71 -3.76 -9.30
C THR A 44 12.73 -2.23 -9.18
N GLY A 45 12.80 -1.71 -7.95
CA GLY A 45 12.76 -0.27 -7.69
C GLY A 45 11.38 0.40 -7.84
N TYR A 46 10.33 -0.32 -8.26
CA TYR A 46 8.98 0.26 -8.37
C TYR A 46 8.38 0.67 -7.00
N GLY A 47 8.92 0.15 -5.90
CA GLY A 47 8.40 0.40 -4.56
C GLY A 47 7.27 -0.53 -4.14
N LYS A 48 7.31 -1.80 -4.57
CA LYS A 48 6.31 -2.84 -4.23
C LYS A 48 6.09 -2.98 -2.72
N SER A 49 7.14 -2.82 -1.91
CA SER A 49 7.05 -2.89 -0.45
C SER A 49 6.16 -1.81 0.17
N ARG A 50 5.92 -0.69 -0.53
CA ARG A 50 5.04 0.38 -0.03
C ARG A 50 3.55 0.08 -0.19
N THR A 51 3.17 -0.90 -1.02
CA THR A 51 1.78 -1.34 -1.19
C THR A 51 1.16 -1.87 0.12
N PRO A 52 1.78 -2.85 0.83
CA PRO A 52 1.24 -3.30 2.12
C PRO A 52 1.29 -2.21 3.20
N GLU A 53 2.27 -1.30 3.16
CA GLU A 53 2.35 -0.16 4.08
C GLU A 53 1.19 0.82 3.87
N LEU A 54 0.85 1.14 2.63
CA LEU A 54 -0.31 1.97 2.30
C LEU A 54 -1.62 1.27 2.65
N TYR A 55 -1.72 -0.05 2.44
CA TYR A 55 -2.88 -0.83 2.86
C TYR A 55 -3.10 -0.75 4.38
N LEU A 56 -2.03 -0.84 5.18
CA LEU A 56 -2.11 -0.69 6.63
C LEU A 56 -2.63 0.70 7.06
N LEU A 57 -2.27 1.77 6.33
CA LEU A 57 -2.73 3.13 6.64
C LEU A 57 -4.23 3.33 6.45
N MET A 58 -4.91 2.44 5.72
CA MET A 58 -6.36 2.52 5.49
C MET A 58 -7.18 2.07 6.69
N TYR A 59 -6.55 1.45 7.69
CA TYR A 59 -7.23 1.11 8.93
C TYR A 59 -7.28 2.32 9.87
N PRO A 60 -8.38 2.51 10.63
CA PRO A 60 -8.51 3.62 11.56
C PRO A 60 -7.35 3.67 12.56
N LYS A 61 -6.90 4.89 12.91
CA LYS A 61 -5.94 5.08 13.99
C LYS A 61 -6.48 4.47 15.29
N GLY A 62 -5.67 3.62 15.92
CA GLY A 62 -6.07 2.87 17.12
C GLY A 62 -6.66 1.49 16.84
N SER A 63 -6.89 1.13 15.57
CA SER A 63 -7.11 -0.27 15.21
C SER A 63 -5.83 -1.08 15.47
N ARG A 64 -5.98 -2.31 15.97
CA ARG A 64 -4.87 -3.27 16.10
C ARG A 64 -4.67 -4.04 14.79
N ALA A 65 -4.78 -3.35 13.66
CA ALA A 65 -4.62 -3.96 12.34
C ALA A 65 -3.18 -4.43 12.16
N ILE A 66 -3.01 -5.62 11.59
CA ILE A 66 -1.71 -6.24 11.33
C ILE A 66 -1.67 -6.65 9.87
N VAL A 67 -0.66 -6.17 9.16
CA VAL A 67 -0.32 -6.62 7.80
C VAL A 67 0.97 -7.40 7.89
N LEU A 68 0.90 -8.72 7.65
CA LEU A 68 2.07 -9.59 7.63
C LEU A 68 2.71 -9.56 6.25
N VAL A 69 3.96 -9.10 6.17
CA VAL A 69 4.75 -9.11 4.94
C VAL A 69 5.83 -10.20 5.05
N LEU A 70 5.71 -11.23 4.23
CA LEU A 70 6.75 -12.26 4.11
C LEU A 70 7.78 -11.80 3.07
N ASN A 71 8.84 -11.15 3.53
CA ASN A 71 9.96 -10.77 2.67
C ASN A 71 11.09 -11.79 2.86
N PRO A 72 11.42 -12.62 1.85
CA PRO A 72 12.48 -13.62 1.96
C PRO A 72 13.90 -13.01 1.96
N LEU A 73 14.01 -11.69 1.81
CA LEU A 73 15.28 -10.96 1.89
C LEU A 73 15.43 -10.36 3.30
N ASP A 74 16.08 -11.10 4.20
CA ASP A 74 16.43 -10.66 5.56
C ASP A 74 17.23 -9.34 5.57
N ALA A 75 17.96 -9.05 4.48
CA ALA A 75 18.89 -7.93 4.38
C ALA A 75 18.25 -6.55 4.08
N LEU A 76 16.92 -6.43 4.08
CA LEU A 76 16.21 -5.16 3.75
C LEU A 76 15.35 -4.65 4.92
N GLY A 77 15.53 -5.19 6.13
CA GLY A 77 14.69 -4.94 7.30
C GLY A 77 15.11 -3.78 8.22
N ASP A 78 16.20 -3.06 7.92
CA ASP A 78 16.68 -1.92 8.72
C ASP A 78 16.20 -0.56 8.20
#